data_AF-A0A396PJM5-F1
#
_entry.id   AF-A0A396PJM5-F1
#
_cell.length_a   1.000
_cell.length_b   1.000
_cell.length_c   1.000
_cell.angle_alpha   90.00
_cell.angle_beta   90.00
_cell.angle_gamma   90.00
#
_symmetry.space_group_name_H-M   'P 1'
#
loop_
_entity.id
_entity.type
_entity.pdbx_description
1 polymer ?
#
loop_
_entity_poly.entity_id
_entity_poly.type
_entity_poly.pdbx_seq_one_letter_code
_entity_poly.pdbx_strand_id
1 'polypeptide(L)'
;MLKKDIKYADFNGVEREESYYFNLSKAELMEMELGTVGGFTEMVNKIIATQDTPALVKIFKDMILKSYGIKSPDGKRFEKSKEISEAFMQTEAYSTLFMELATNTDAAVEFINGIVPAEISEKMKAQKASEEDK
;
A
#
# COMPACT_ATOMS: atom_id res chain seq x y z
N MET A 1 0.72 -4.89 9.20
CA MET A 1 1.56 -5.56 8.19
C MET A 1 0.71 -6.55 7.43
N LEU A 2 0.51 -6.26 6.15
CA LEU A 2 -0.15 -7.10 5.18
C LEU A 2 0.84 -8.11 4.61
N LYS A 3 0.40 -9.36 4.44
CA LYS A 3 1.09 -10.38 3.65
C LYS A 3 0.25 -10.62 2.38
N LYS A 4 0.87 -10.58 1.20
CA LYS A 4 0.25 -10.95 -0.07
C LYS A 4 1.05 -12.07 -0.70
N ASP A 5 0.38 -13.18 -1.00
CA ASP A 5 0.94 -14.25 -1.79
C ASP A 5 0.61 -13.94 -3.26
N ILE A 6 1.64 -13.74 -4.08
CA ILE A 6 1.51 -13.27 -5.46
C ILE A 6 2.00 -14.37 -6.40
N LYS A 7 1.13 -14.75 -7.34
CA LYS A 7 1.43 -15.71 -8.41
C LYS A 7 1.79 -14.97 -9.68
N TYR A 8 2.90 -15.35 -10.32
CA TYR A 8 3.37 -14.73 -11.56
C TYR A 8 4.33 -15.64 -12.30
N ALA A 9 4.42 -15.49 -13.63
CA ALA A 9 5.51 -16.07 -14.41
C ALA A 9 6.70 -15.12 -14.41
N ASP A 10 7.90 -15.60 -14.10
CA ASP A 10 9.11 -14.79 -14.18
C ASP A 10 9.59 -14.58 -15.63
N PHE A 11 10.63 -13.78 -15.83
CA PHE A 11 11.17 -13.51 -17.17
C PHE A 11 11.77 -14.74 -17.88
N ASN A 12 11.94 -15.87 -17.19
CA ASN A 12 12.33 -17.15 -17.79
C ASN A 12 11.10 -18.05 -18.09
N GLY A 13 9.88 -17.54 -17.87
CA GLY A 13 8.63 -18.29 -18.04
C GLY A 13 8.38 -19.32 -16.94
N VAL A 14 9.07 -19.21 -15.79
CA VAL A 14 8.85 -20.11 -14.65
C VAL A 14 7.75 -19.53 -13.77
N GLU A 15 6.72 -20.32 -13.50
CA GLU A 15 5.66 -19.97 -12.55
C GLU A 15 6.21 -19.89 -11.12
N ARG A 16 5.93 -18.78 -10.45
CA ARG A 16 6.31 -18.47 -9.08
C ARG A 16 5.07 -18.21 -8.24
N GLU A 17 5.15 -18.58 -6.97
CA GLU A 17 4.23 -18.15 -5.93
C GLU A 17 5.07 -17.72 -4.73
N GLU A 18 5.10 -16.43 -4.45
CA GLU A 18 5.98 -15.86 -3.43
C GLU A 18 5.20 -14.93 -2.49
N SER A 19 5.66 -14.87 -1.23
CA SER A 19 5.06 -14.03 -0.19
C SER A 19 5.76 -12.67 -0.10
N TYR A 20 4.98 -11.61 -0.25
CA TYR A 20 5.41 -10.23 -0.14
C TYR A 20 4.76 -9.56 1.06
N TYR A 21 5.50 -8.66 1.71
CA TYR A 21 5.05 -7.99 2.93
C TYR A 21 4.97 -6.48 2.72
N PHE A 22 3.92 -5.88 3.28
CA PHE A 22 3.63 -4.47 3.16
C PHE A 22 3.23 -3.88 4.51
N ASN A 23 3.86 -2.78 4.91
CA ASN A 23 3.59 -2.12 6.18
C ASN A 23 4.04 -0.66 6.17
N LEU A 24 3.14 0.22 6.62
CA LEU A 24 3.47 1.58 7.05
C LEU A 24 3.49 1.61 8.58
N SER A 25 4.56 2.14 9.15
CA SER A 25 4.67 2.32 10.60
C SER A 25 3.84 3.53 11.06
N LYS A 26 3.52 3.60 12.35
CA LYS A 26 2.83 4.75 12.94
C LYS A 26 3.63 6.05 12.73
N ALA A 27 4.97 5.98 12.76
CA ALA A 27 5.84 7.12 12.53
C ALA A 27 5.74 7.62 11.09
N GLU A 28 5.83 6.73 10.10
CA GLU A 28 5.71 7.10 8.68
C GLU A 28 4.35 7.70 8.35
N LEU A 29 3.28 7.14 8.92
CA LEU A 29 1.94 7.70 8.73
C LEU A 29 1.81 9.10 9.35
N MET A 30 2.40 9.32 10.53
CA MET A 30 2.43 10.65 11.14
C MET A 30 3.27 11.64 10.32
N GLU A 31 4.43 11.21 9.80
CA GLU A 31 5.25 12.03 8.92
C GLU A 31 4.51 12.40 7.63
N MET A 32 3.77 11.45 7.05
CA MET A 32 2.95 11.70 5.85
C MET A 32 1.77 12.62 6.16
N GLU A 33 1.12 12.45 7.31
CA GLU A 33 0.01 13.30 7.76
C GLU A 33 0.46 14.76 7.98
N LEU A 34 1.62 14.96 8.62
CA LEU A 34 2.14 16.29 8.92
C LEU A 34 2.91 16.94 7.77
N GLY A 35 3.50 16.12 6.88
CA GLY A 35 4.39 16.58 5.82
C GLY A 35 3.74 16.75 4.45
N THR A 36 2.50 16.29 4.27
CA THR A 36 1.76 16.37 2.99
C THR A 36 0.63 17.38 3.10
N VAL A 37 0.45 18.23 2.09
CA VAL A 37 -0.69 19.14 2.04
C VAL A 37 -1.99 18.32 1.98
N GLY A 38 -2.82 18.42 3.01
CA GLY A 38 -4.04 17.63 3.22
C GLY A 38 -3.86 16.35 4.04
N GLY A 39 -2.63 15.93 4.31
CA GLY A 39 -2.34 14.74 5.11
C GLY A 39 -2.59 13.40 4.40
N PHE A 40 -2.23 12.32 5.08
CA PHE A 40 -2.42 10.95 4.59
C PHE A 40 -3.89 10.58 4.53
N THR A 41 -4.68 11.06 5.51
CA THR A 41 -6.11 10.77 5.58
C THR A 41 -6.87 11.34 4.39
N GLU A 42 -6.61 12.59 4.00
CA GLU A 42 -7.23 13.19 2.81
C GLU A 42 -6.75 12.51 1.52
N MET A 43 -5.48 12.11 1.46
CA MET A 43 -4.94 11.32 0.33
C MET A 43 -5.71 10.00 0.15
N VAL A 44 -5.95 9.25 1.23
CA VAL A 44 -6.74 8.01 1.17
C VAL A 44 -8.20 8.29 0.84
N ASN A 45 -8.79 9.35 1.38
CA ASN A 45 -10.17 9.72 1.07
C ASN A 45 -10.35 10.05 -0.41
N LYS A 46 -9.38 10.76 -1.01
CA LYS A 46 -9.34 10.98 -2.46
C LYS A 46 -9.23 9.68 -3.23
N ILE A 47 -8.42 8.72 -2.78
CA ILE A 47 -8.34 7.40 -3.43
C ILE A 47 -9.71 6.73 -3.50
N ILE A 48 -10.45 6.73 -2.38
CA ILE A 48 -11.74 6.04 -2.27
C ILE A 48 -12.84 6.79 -3.03
N ALA A 49 -12.83 8.13 -2.99
CA ALA A 49 -13.92 8.95 -3.52
C ALA A 49 -13.77 9.29 -5.01
N THR A 50 -12.54 9.24 -5.56
CA THR A 50 -12.27 9.74 -6.91
C THR A 50 -12.25 8.60 -7.93
N GLN A 51 -12.95 8.75 -9.06
CA GLN A 51 -12.89 7.82 -10.21
C GLN A 51 -11.81 8.21 -11.24
N ASP A 52 -10.86 9.06 -10.86
CA ASP A 52 -9.79 9.56 -11.73
C ASP A 52 -8.66 8.52 -11.79
N THR A 53 -8.84 7.53 -12.67
CA THR A 53 -7.91 6.40 -12.83
C THR A 53 -6.45 6.84 -13.02
N PRO A 54 -6.13 7.87 -13.85
CA PRO A 54 -4.75 8.38 -13.95
C PRO A 54 -4.16 8.91 -12.63
N ALA A 55 -4.92 9.70 -11.86
CA ALA A 55 -4.45 10.24 -10.59
C ALA A 55 -4.24 9.13 -9.54
N LEU A 56 -5.14 8.13 -9.53
CA LEU A 56 -5.06 6.96 -8.65
C LEU A 56 -3.85 6.08 -8.92
N VAL A 57 -3.48 5.89 -10.19
CA VAL A 57 -2.31 5.09 -10.60
C VAL A 57 -1.03 5.57 -9.91
N LYS A 58 -0.80 6.89 -9.86
CA LYS A 58 0.38 7.46 -9.21
C LYS A 58 0.37 7.21 -7.71
N ILE A 59 -0.80 7.33 -7.10
CA ILE A 59 -0.98 7.13 -5.66
C ILE A 59 -0.78 5.65 -5.30
N PHE A 60 -1.39 4.70 -6.03
CA PHE A 60 -1.20 3.28 -5.76
C PHE A 60 0.24 2.85 -5.90
N LYS A 61 0.93 3.30 -6.96
CA LYS A 61 2.36 3.05 -7.10
C LYS A 61 3.13 3.53 -5.87
N ASP A 62 2.88 4.75 -5.42
CA ASP A 62 3.55 5.31 -4.24
C ASP A 62 3.26 4.51 -2.96
N MET A 63 2.00 4.12 -2.74
CA MET A 63 1.59 3.33 -1.56
C MET A 63 2.20 1.92 -1.57
N ILE A 64 2.23 1.23 -2.72
CA ILE A 64 2.88 -0.07 -2.86
C ILE A 64 4.36 0.04 -2.48
N LEU A 65 5.09 1.01 -3.07
CA LEU A 65 6.54 1.13 -2.88
C LEU A 65 6.91 1.59 -1.47
N LYS A 66 6.18 2.55 -0.87
CA LYS A 66 6.42 3.02 0.50
C LYS A 66 6.10 1.96 1.56
N SER A 67 5.13 1.10 1.27
CA SER A 67 4.74 0.04 2.21
C SER A 67 5.55 -1.23 2.02
N TYR A 68 6.16 -1.49 0.86
CA TYR A 68 6.94 -2.70 0.63
C TYR A 68 8.24 -2.72 1.44
N GLY A 69 8.58 -3.91 1.98
CA GLY A 69 9.81 -4.12 2.72
C GLY A 69 10.09 -5.59 3.01
N ILE A 70 11.30 -5.87 3.52
CA ILE A 70 11.75 -7.21 3.89
C ILE A 70 11.67 -7.33 5.41
N LYS A 71 10.89 -8.29 5.90
CA LYS A 71 10.88 -8.62 7.32
C LYS A 71 12.17 -9.36 7.68
N SER A 72 12.91 -8.86 8.66
CA SER A 72 14.12 -9.54 9.13
C SER A 72 13.79 -10.92 9.74
N PRO A 73 14.71 -11.90 9.70
CA PRO A 73 14.47 -13.23 10.25
C PRO A 73 14.11 -13.23 11.74
N ASP A 74 14.69 -12.30 12.51
CA ASP A 74 14.38 -12.12 13.94
C ASP A 74 13.10 -11.30 14.19
N GLY A 75 12.45 -10.83 13.13
CA GLY A 75 11.20 -10.06 13.17
C GLY A 75 11.32 -8.65 13.75
N LYS A 76 12.52 -8.18 14.09
CA LYS A 76 12.72 -6.86 14.72
C LYS A 76 12.68 -5.70 13.72
N ARG A 77 12.98 -5.97 12.46
CA ARG A 77 13.09 -4.94 11.43
C ARG A 77 12.13 -5.26 10.29
N PHE A 78 11.54 -4.19 9.76
CA PHE A 78 10.91 -4.19 8.48
C PHE A 78 11.75 -3.29 7.59
N GLU A 79 12.68 -3.90 6.88
CA GLU A 79 13.73 -3.22 6.14
C GLU A 79 13.13 -2.62 4.86
N LYS A 80 13.16 -1.30 4.79
CA LYS A 80 12.70 -0.52 3.65
C LYS A 80 13.82 0.37 3.18
N SER A 81 14.05 0.37 1.87
CA SER A 81 14.97 1.27 1.21
C SER A 81 14.52 1.47 -0.23
N LYS A 82 15.08 2.50 -0.87
CA LYS A 82 14.82 2.76 -2.29
C LYS A 82 15.20 1.54 -3.13
N GLU A 83 16.36 0.97 -2.86
CA GLU A 83 16.89 -0.21 -3.56
C GLU A 83 15.96 -1.43 -3.41
N ILE A 84 15.45 -1.69 -2.20
CA ILE A 84 14.49 -2.78 -1.95
C ILE A 84 13.20 -2.57 -2.76
N SER A 85 12.65 -1.35 -2.72
CA SER A 85 11.42 -1.03 -3.43
C SER A 85 11.59 -1.03 -4.95
N GLU A 86 12.73 -0.56 -5.47
CA GLU A 86 13.04 -0.53 -6.89
C GLU A 86 13.30 -1.94 -7.44
N ALA A 87 13.97 -2.79 -6.67
CA ALA A 87 14.15 -4.20 -7.05
C ALA A 87 12.80 -4.90 -7.17
N PHE A 88 11.88 -4.68 -6.23
CA PHE A 88 10.52 -5.23 -6.32
C PHE A 88 9.74 -4.67 -7.52
N MET A 89 9.82 -3.36 -7.78
CA MET A 89 9.17 -2.72 -8.93
C MET A 89 9.60 -3.32 -10.28
N GLN A 90 10.77 -3.96 -10.34
CA GLN A 90 11.31 -4.62 -11.53
C GLN A 90 10.87 -6.09 -11.66
N THR A 91 9.94 -6.58 -10.84
CA THR A 91 9.44 -7.96 -10.87
C THR A 91 8.05 -8.05 -11.50
N GLU A 92 7.73 -9.21 -12.07
CA GLU A 92 6.37 -9.54 -12.51
C GLU A 92 5.37 -9.68 -11.34
N ALA A 93 5.86 -9.91 -10.12
CA ALA A 93 5.03 -9.83 -8.91
C ALA A 93 4.49 -8.42 -8.69
N TYR A 94 5.33 -7.39 -8.87
CA TYR A 94 4.89 -6.00 -8.81
C TYR A 94 3.88 -5.69 -9.92
N SER A 95 4.15 -6.10 -11.17
CA SER A 95 3.21 -5.91 -12.29
C SER A 95 1.84 -6.51 -11.98
N THR A 96 1.82 -7.73 -11.46
CA THR A 96 0.58 -8.44 -11.07
C THR A 96 -0.19 -7.69 -9.99
N LEU A 97 0.49 -7.32 -8.90
CA LEU A 97 -0.14 -6.55 -7.81
C LEU A 97 -0.64 -5.19 -8.29
N PHE A 98 0.18 -4.46 -9.05
CA PHE A 98 -0.18 -3.14 -9.55
C PHE A 98 -1.42 -3.19 -10.44
N MET A 99 -1.50 -4.18 -11.34
CA MET A 99 -2.67 -4.38 -12.21
C MET A 99 -3.93 -4.76 -11.42
N GLU A 100 -3.81 -5.60 -10.39
CA GLU A 100 -4.91 -5.93 -9.47
C GLU A 100 -5.47 -4.64 -8.84
N LEU A 101 -4.62 -3.82 -8.21
CA LEU A 101 -5.08 -2.62 -7.50
C LEU A 101 -5.58 -1.53 -8.46
N ALA A 102 -5.00 -1.42 -9.66
CA ALA A 102 -5.40 -0.41 -10.63
C ALA A 102 -6.77 -0.70 -11.28
N THR A 103 -7.22 -1.96 -11.28
CA THR A 103 -8.46 -2.39 -11.95
C THR A 103 -9.55 -2.87 -11.00
N ASN A 104 -9.23 -3.05 -9.71
CA ASN A 104 -10.16 -3.48 -8.69
C ASN A 104 -10.12 -2.54 -7.47
N THR A 105 -11.14 -1.69 -7.36
CA THR A 105 -11.29 -0.73 -6.26
C THR A 105 -11.36 -1.41 -4.89
N ASP A 106 -12.07 -2.53 -4.77
CA ASP A 106 -12.22 -3.23 -3.50
C ASP A 106 -10.86 -3.80 -3.04
N ALA A 107 -10.11 -4.41 -3.96
CA ALA A 107 -8.76 -4.92 -3.68
C ALA A 107 -7.80 -3.77 -3.27
N ALA A 108 -7.93 -2.61 -3.90
CA ALA A 108 -7.16 -1.42 -3.53
C ALA A 108 -7.50 -0.92 -2.11
N VAL A 109 -8.79 -0.86 -1.77
CA VAL A 109 -9.24 -0.48 -0.42
C VAL A 109 -8.73 -1.47 0.63
N GLU A 110 -8.84 -2.77 0.36
CA GLU A 110 -8.30 -3.82 1.24
C GLU A 110 -6.78 -3.70 1.42
N PHE A 111 -6.06 -3.42 0.34
CA PHE A 111 -4.61 -3.21 0.39
C PHE A 111 -4.26 -2.02 1.29
N ILE A 112 -4.87 -0.86 1.07
CA ILE A 112 -4.63 0.34 1.89
C ILE A 112 -4.95 0.08 3.37
N ASN A 113 -6.08 -0.58 3.66
CA ASN A 113 -6.43 -0.95 5.02
C ASN A 113 -5.44 -1.93 5.66
N GLY A 114 -4.87 -2.85 4.87
CA GLY A 114 -3.91 -3.85 5.35
C GLY A 114 -2.51 -3.30 5.64
N ILE A 115 -2.06 -2.28 4.91
CA ILE A 115 -0.74 -1.67 5.09
C ILE A 115 -0.69 -0.70 6.27
N VAL A 116 -1.84 -0.18 6.70
CA VAL A 116 -1.98 0.75 7.84
C VAL A 116 -2.19 -0.04 9.15
N PRO A 117 -1.62 0.38 10.29
CA PRO A 117 -1.92 -0.21 11.59
C PRO A 117 -3.41 -0.09 11.95
N ALA A 118 -4.00 -1.16 12.47
CA ALA A 118 -5.44 -1.24 12.77
C ALA A 118 -5.96 -0.06 13.62
N GLU A 119 -5.20 0.38 14.62
CA GLU A 119 -5.57 1.54 15.46
C GLU A 119 -5.78 2.84 14.67
N ILE A 120 -5.01 3.05 13.59
CA ILE A 120 -5.12 4.22 12.73
C ILE A 120 -6.26 4.03 11.73
N SER A 121 -6.41 2.82 11.18
CA SER A 121 -7.55 2.48 10.30
C SER A 121 -8.90 2.72 10.98
N GLU A 122 -9.05 2.32 12.25
CA GLU A 122 -10.29 2.54 13.01
C GLU A 122 -10.55 4.04 13.29
N LYS A 123 -9.50 4.82 13.55
CA LYS A 123 -9.64 6.28 13.68
C LYS A 123 -10.08 6.93 12.36
N MET A 124 -9.49 6.53 11.24
CA MET A 124 -9.87 7.05 9.92
C MET A 124 -11.35 6.74 9.59
N LYS A 125 -11.83 5.53 9.92
CA LYS A 125 -13.25 5.15 9.76
C LYS A 125 -14.18 5.98 10.65
N ALA A 126 -13.82 6.16 11.93
CA ALA A 126 -14.61 6.95 12.87
C ALA A 126 -14.67 8.43 12.47
N GLN A 127 -13.57 8.97 11.94
CA GLN A 127 -13.48 10.37 11.52
C GLN A 127 -14.35 10.65 10.28
N LYS A 128 -14.35 9.73 9.28
CA LYS A 128 -15.30 9.78 8.15
C LYS A 128 -16.76 9.80 8.60
N ALA A 129 -17.15 8.89 9.50
CA ALA A 129 -18.53 8.83 10.00
C ALA A 129 -18.96 10.14 10.70
N SER A 130 -18.04 10.80 11.42
CA SER A 130 -18.32 12.07 12.09
C SER A 130 -18.40 13.29 11.15
N GLU A 131 -17.85 13.19 9.94
CA GLU A 131 -17.91 14.23 8.91
C GLU A 131 -19.16 14.08 8.03
N GLU A 132 -19.67 12.86 7.83
CA GLU A 132 -20.91 12.59 7.09
C GLU A 132 -22.19 12.95 7.87
N ASP A 133 -22.12 13.05 9.20
CA ASP A 133 -23.22 13.45 10.10
C ASP A 133 -23.34 14.99 10.30
N LYS A 134 -22.55 15.80 9.57
CA LYS A 134 -22.58 17.28 9.62
C LYS A 134 -23.07 17.90 8.32
#